data_AF-A0A7Z9E436-F1
#
_entry.id   AF-A0A7Z9E436-F1
#
_cell.length_a   1.000
_cell.length_b   1.000
_cell.length_c   1.000
_cell.angle_alpha   90.00
_cell.angle_beta   90.00
_cell.angle_gamma   90.00
#
_symmetry.space_group_name_H-M   'P 1'
#
loop_
_entity.id
_entity.type
_entity.pdbx_description
1 polymer ?
#
loop_
_entity_poly.entity_id
_entity_poly.type
_entity_poly.pdbx_seq_one_letter_code
_entity_poly.pdbx_strand_id
1 'polypeptide(L)'
;MDTSRLVAALDGLISQNRPREEKVFLGLLKQVWRVDWTVAPYDVWTHMIEGDVPYFARVMMFDQGDEGEEEMLKRDMMIMHLNPGTRYDWRPRMMGLINEVNCLRIDLTF
;
A
#
# COMPACT_ATOMS: atom_id res chain seq x y z
N MET A 1 14.99 -1.16 12.36
CA MET A 1 14.58 -2.27 11.48
C MET A 1 15.21 -2.05 10.11
N ASP A 2 15.65 -3.11 9.43
CA ASP A 2 16.11 -3.00 8.03
C ASP A 2 14.89 -2.92 7.11
N THR A 3 14.58 -1.71 6.64
CA THR A 3 13.44 -1.43 5.75
C THR A 3 13.57 -2.15 4.41
N SER A 4 14.79 -2.52 3.98
CA SER A 4 15.03 -3.22 2.72
C SER A 4 14.38 -4.60 2.68
N ARG A 5 14.40 -5.32 3.81
CA ARG A 5 13.75 -6.65 3.93
C ARG A 5 12.24 -6.56 3.84
N LEU A 6 11.67 -5.54 4.47
CA LEU A 6 10.24 -5.27 4.47
C LEU A 6 9.76 -4.89 3.06
N VAL A 7 10.50 -4.00 2.38
CA VAL A 7 10.25 -3.61 0.98
C VAL A 7 10.33 -4.82 0.05
N ALA A 8 11.39 -5.63 0.16
CA ALA A 8 11.53 -6.83 -0.67
C ALA A 8 10.40 -7.84 -0.45
N ALA A 9 9.93 -7.99 0.80
CA ALA A 9 8.80 -8.86 1.10
C ALA A 9 7.49 -8.33 0.49
N LEU A 10 7.26 -7.01 0.55
CA LEU A 10 6.12 -6.38 -0.12
C LEU A 10 6.17 -6.53 -1.64
N ASP A 11 7.34 -6.35 -2.27
CA ASP A 11 7.52 -6.59 -3.71
C ASP A 11 7.19 -8.06 -4.05
N GLY A 12 7.57 -9.00 -3.18
CA GLY A 12 7.16 -10.40 -3.26
C GLY A 12 5.64 -10.59 -3.28
N LEU A 13 4.90 -9.93 -2.39
CA LEU A 13 3.43 -9.97 -2.37
C LEU A 13 2.81 -9.32 -3.62
N ILE A 14 3.35 -8.19 -4.09
CA ILE A 14 2.88 -7.48 -5.29
C ILE A 14 3.04 -8.33 -6.56
N SER A 15 4.11 -9.11 -6.63
CA SER A 15 4.41 -10.00 -7.77
C SER A 15 3.41 -11.16 -7.92
N GLN A 16 2.69 -11.52 -6.85
CA GLN A 16 1.70 -12.60 -6.86
C GLN A 16 0.46 -12.25 -7.69
N ASN A 17 -0.33 -13.27 -8.03
CA ASN A 17 -1.62 -13.09 -8.69
C ASN A 17 -2.68 -12.58 -7.71
N ARG A 18 -2.65 -11.27 -7.43
CA ARG A 18 -3.59 -10.57 -6.53
C ARG A 18 -4.50 -9.60 -7.29
N PRO A 19 -5.71 -9.32 -6.77
CA PRO A 19 -6.56 -8.25 -7.27
C PRO A 19 -5.83 -6.91 -7.37
N ARG A 20 -6.28 -6.05 -8.29
CA ARG A 20 -5.64 -4.74 -8.52
C ARG A 20 -5.65 -3.89 -7.25
N GLU A 21 -6.75 -3.91 -6.51
CA GLU A 21 -6.96 -3.13 -5.29
C GLU A 21 -5.97 -3.53 -4.19
N GLU A 22 -5.68 -4.83 -4.07
CA GLU A 22 -4.65 -5.33 -3.15
C GLU A 22 -3.25 -4.87 -3.57
N LYS A 23 -2.95 -4.90 -4.88
CA LYS A 23 -1.66 -4.43 -5.39
C LYS A 23 -1.46 -2.93 -5.20
N VAL A 24 -2.51 -2.12 -5.38
CA VAL A 24 -2.47 -0.68 -5.10
C VAL A 24 -2.21 -0.44 -3.61
N PHE A 25 -2.94 -1.13 -2.73
CA PHE A 25 -2.71 -1.03 -1.29
C PHE A 25 -1.27 -1.41 -0.90
N LEU A 26 -0.77 -2.54 -1.40
CA LEU A 26 0.60 -2.99 -1.14
C LEU A 26 1.64 -2.01 -1.67
N GLY A 27 1.41 -1.42 -2.85
CA GLY A 27 2.28 -0.40 -3.42
C GLY A 27 2.32 0.88 -2.57
N LEU A 28 1.16 1.38 -2.15
CA LEU A 28 1.07 2.55 -1.26
C LEU A 28 1.73 2.26 0.10
N LEU A 29 1.48 1.08 0.68
CA LEU A 29 2.11 0.64 1.91
C LEU A 29 3.63 0.56 1.78
N LYS A 30 4.14 0.08 0.64
CA LYS A 30 5.57 0.05 0.35
C LYS A 30 6.18 1.45 0.39
N GLN A 31 5.58 2.43 -0.27
CA GLN A 31 6.08 3.81 -0.25
C GLN A 31 6.05 4.40 1.16
N VAL A 32 4.96 4.17 1.91
CA VAL A 32 4.87 4.63 3.30
C VAL A 32 5.95 4.01 4.17
N TRP A 33 6.18 2.71 4.07
CA TRP A 33 7.15 2.01 4.91
C TRP A 33 8.61 2.20 4.50
N ARG A 34 8.89 2.69 3.29
CA ARG A 34 10.23 3.19 2.93
C ARG A 34 10.62 4.41 3.76
N VAL A 35 9.65 5.26 4.08
CA VAL A 35 9.83 6.47 4.88
C VAL A 35 9.67 6.17 6.38
N ASP A 36 8.57 5.53 6.76
CA ASP A 36 8.25 5.19 8.14
C ASP A 36 7.50 3.85 8.22
N TRP A 37 8.23 2.80 8.59
CA TRP A 37 7.72 1.44 8.75
C TRP A 37 6.80 1.25 9.96
N THR A 38 6.77 2.21 10.89
CA THR A 38 5.97 2.10 12.12
C THR A 38 4.49 2.38 11.87
N VAL A 39 4.16 3.10 10.79
CA VAL A 39 2.79 3.38 10.36
C VAL A 39 2.01 2.07 10.20
N ALA A 40 0.80 2.02 10.76
CA ALA A 40 -0.01 0.81 10.69
C ALA A 40 -0.59 0.63 9.27
N PRO A 41 -0.66 -0.60 8.75
CA PRO A 41 -1.30 -0.86 7.46
C PRO A 41 -2.76 -0.40 7.40
N TYR A 42 -3.46 -0.41 8.54
CA TYR A 42 -4.82 0.09 8.66
C TYR A 42 -4.93 1.59 8.40
N ASP A 43 -3.96 2.38 8.85
CA ASP A 43 -3.93 3.83 8.63
C ASP A 43 -3.73 4.13 7.14
N VAL A 44 -2.81 3.42 6.50
CA VAL A 44 -2.57 3.51 5.05
C VAL A 44 -3.84 3.15 4.26
N TRP A 45 -4.53 2.09 4.67
CA TRP A 45 -5.79 1.68 4.05
C TRP A 45 -6.87 2.76 4.19
N THR A 46 -6.96 3.40 5.36
CA THR A 46 -7.91 4.48 5.64
C THR A 46 -7.68 5.67 4.69
N HIS A 47 -6.45 6.13 4.54
CA HIS A 47 -6.12 7.17 3.57
C HIS A 47 -6.39 6.75 2.12
N MET A 48 -6.17 5.47 1.78
CA MET A 48 -6.49 4.94 0.46
C MET A 48 -7.99 4.99 0.16
N ILE A 49 -8.86 4.57 1.10
CA ILE A 49 -10.32 4.57 0.91
C ILE A 49 -10.92 5.98 0.93
N GLU A 50 -10.26 6.93 1.59
CA GLU A 50 -10.66 8.34 1.57
C GLU A 50 -10.18 9.04 0.28
N GLY A 51 -9.31 8.39 -0.50
CA GLY A 51 -8.71 8.99 -1.68
C GLY A 51 -7.81 10.17 -1.32
N ASP A 52 -7.12 10.10 -0.17
CA ASP A 52 -6.26 11.17 0.36
C ASP A 52 -4.94 11.24 -0.41
N VAL A 53 -5.01 11.72 -1.66
CA VAL A 53 -3.85 11.97 -2.52
C VAL A 53 -2.83 12.90 -1.84
N PRO A 54 -3.23 13.98 -1.13
CA PRO A 54 -2.27 14.83 -0.41
C PRO A 54 -1.45 14.09 0.64
N TYR A 55 -2.03 13.13 1.38
CA TYR A 55 -1.27 12.30 2.32
C TYR A 55 -0.15 11.54 1.62
N PHE A 56 -0.47 10.78 0.57
CA PHE A 56 0.52 9.99 -0.15
C PHE A 56 1.57 10.86 -0.84
N ALA A 57 1.16 11.99 -1.43
CA ALA A 57 2.09 12.94 -2.04
C ALA A 57 3.10 13.50 -1.02
N ARG A 58 2.66 13.83 0.20
CA ARG A 58 3.58 14.30 1.26
C ARG A 58 4.57 13.21 1.68
N VAL A 59 4.10 11.97 1.83
CA VAL A 59 4.98 10.86 2.21
C VAL A 59 6.02 10.60 1.13
N MET A 60 5.59 10.53 -0.13
CA MET A 60 6.45 10.30 -1.28
C MET A 60 7.50 11.41 -1.50
N MET A 61 7.22 12.66 -1.11
CA MET A 61 8.23 13.74 -1.12
C MET A 61 9.45 13.46 -0.22
N PHE A 62 9.31 12.59 0.78
CA PHE A 62 10.40 12.20 1.68
C PHE A 62 11.08 10.90 1.26
N ASP A 63 10.54 10.18 0.28
CA ASP A 63 11.18 8.99 -0.29
C ASP A 63 12.19 9.41 -1.38
N GLN A 64 13.21 8.58 -1.59
CA GLN A 64 14.12 8.65 -2.74
C GLN A 64 13.71 7.61 -3.80
N GLY A 65 12.40 7.35 -3.90
CA GLY A 65 11.79 6.28 -4.67
C GLY A 65 11.72 6.56 -6.17
N ASP A 66 11.01 5.68 -6.88
CA ASP A 66 10.73 5.82 -8.31
C ASP A 66 9.48 6.70 -8.50
N GLU A 67 9.68 7.96 -8.89
CA GLU A 67 8.60 8.92 -9.16
C GLU A 67 7.56 8.38 -10.18
N GLY A 68 7.99 7.53 -11.12
CA GLY A 68 7.10 6.92 -12.11
C GLY A 68 6.16 5.89 -11.49
N GLU A 69 6.66 5.08 -10.56
CA GLU A 69 5.85 4.14 -9.78
C GLU A 69 4.81 4.89 -8.93
N GLU A 70 5.22 5.98 -8.29
CA GLU A 70 4.36 6.79 -7.43
C GLU A 70 3.20 7.44 -8.19
N GLU A 71 3.48 8.02 -9.36
CA GLU A 71 2.44 8.63 -10.20
C GLU A 71 1.47 7.58 -10.74
N MET A 72 1.96 6.37 -11.05
CA MET A 72 1.10 5.25 -11.43
C MET A 72 0.17 4.85 -10.26
N LEU A 73 0.70 4.75 -9.03
CA LEU A 73 -0.10 4.40 -7.84
C LEU A 73 -1.18 5.44 -7.54
N LYS A 74 -0.86 6.73 -7.63
CA LYS A 74 -1.84 7.82 -7.46
C LYS A 74 -2.97 7.72 -8.48
N ARG A 75 -2.63 7.48 -9.76
CA ARG A 75 -3.63 7.29 -10.83
C ARG A 75 -4.49 6.07 -10.59
N ASP A 76 -3.90 4.94 -10.23
CA ASP A 76 -4.63 3.71 -9.95
C ASP A 76 -5.60 3.86 -8.78
N MET A 77 -5.18 4.53 -7.71
CA MET A 77 -6.04 4.88 -6.59
C MET A 77 -7.19 5.80 -7.03
N MET A 78 -6.93 6.83 -7.83
CA MET A 78 -8.00 7.69 -8.36
C MET A 78 -9.00 6.91 -9.24
N ILE A 79 -8.52 5.99 -10.07
CA ILE A 79 -9.37 5.14 -10.92
C ILE A 79 -10.29 4.26 -10.07
N MET A 80 -9.80 3.73 -8.93
CA MET A 80 -10.62 2.96 -7.99
C MET A 80 -11.79 3.78 -7.44
N HIS A 81 -11.59 5.07 -7.18
CA HIS A 81 -12.63 5.98 -6.66
C HIS A 81 -13.61 6.46 -7.73
N LEU A 82 -13.12 6.70 -8.95
CA LEU A 82 -13.93 7.19 -10.06
C LEU A 82 -14.80 6.11 -10.70
N ASN A 83 -14.49 4.83 -10.51
CA ASN A 83 -15.19 3.72 -11.14
C ASN A 83 -15.73 2.72 -10.10
N PRO A 84 -16.74 3.11 -9.28
CA PRO A 84 -17.34 2.23 -8.26
C PRO A 84 -18.14 1.06 -8.84
N GLY A 85 -18.14 0.89 -10.17
CA GLY A 85 -19.01 -0.01 -10.94
C GLY A 85 -18.70 -1.51 -10.85
N THR A 86 -17.68 -1.94 -10.12
CA THR A 86 -17.46 -3.37 -9.86
C THR A 86 -18.15 -3.78 -8.57
N ARG A 87 -19.19 -4.62 -8.70
CA ARG A 87 -20.01 -5.25 -7.63
C ARG A 87 -19.23 -6.05 -6.57
N TYR A 88 -17.89 -6.01 -6.58
CA TYR A 88 -17.08 -6.75 -5.64
C TYR A 88 -16.63 -5.81 -4.53
N ASP A 89 -17.28 -5.92 -3.36
CA ASP A 89 -16.77 -5.27 -2.16
C ASP A 89 -15.43 -5.93 -1.81
N TRP A 90 -14.33 -5.27 -2.15
CA TRP A 90 -12.98 -5.74 -1.88
C TRP A 90 -12.56 -5.45 -0.43
N ARG A 91 -13.32 -4.62 0.30
CA ARG A 91 -13.04 -4.21 1.68
C ARG A 91 -12.92 -5.40 2.65
N PRO A 92 -13.76 -6.45 2.59
CA PRO A 92 -13.62 -7.62 3.46
C PRO A 92 -12.30 -8.38 3.23
N ARG A 93 -11.81 -8.44 1.98
CA ARG A 93 -10.51 -9.06 1.67
C ARG A 93 -9.34 -8.24 2.20
N MET A 94 -9.51 -6.92 2.22
CA MET A 94 -8.47 -6.02 2.72
C MET A 94 -8.15 -6.23 4.19
N MET A 95 -9.12 -6.59 5.03
CA MET A 95 -8.85 -6.92 6.43
C MET A 95 -7.92 -8.14 6.58
N GLY A 96 -8.09 -9.15 5.72
CA GLY A 96 -7.18 -10.30 5.65
C GLY A 96 -5.77 -9.88 5.23
N LEU A 97 -5.66 -9.02 4.22
CA LEU A 97 -4.38 -8.49 3.75
C LEU A 97 -3.68 -7.61 4.80
N ILE A 98 -4.41 -6.75 5.51
CA ILE A 98 -3.89 -5.92 6.61
C ILE A 98 -3.30 -6.81 7.71
N ASN A 99 -3.97 -7.93 8.04
CA ASN A 99 -3.42 -8.88 9.01
C ASN A 99 -2.16 -9.58 8.48
N GLU A 100 -2.18 -10.02 7.20
CA GLU A 100 -1.03 -10.63 6.53
C GLU A 100 0.22 -9.74 6.60
N VAL A 101 0.10 -8.46 6.21
CA VAL A 101 1.24 -7.52 6.23
C VAL A 101 1.64 -7.10 7.64
N ASN A 102 0.72 -7.09 8.60
CA ASN A 102 1.06 -6.87 10.02
C ASN A 102 1.90 -8.02 10.58
N CYS A 103 1.51 -9.27 10.33
CA CYS A 103 2.31 -10.44 10.71
C CYS A 103 3.69 -10.38 10.04
N LEU A 104 3.74 -10.08 8.74
CA LEU A 104 4.99 -9.91 8.01
C LEU A 104 5.91 -8.86 8.66
N ARG A 105 5.36 -7.71 9.06
CA ARG A 105 6.13 -6.66 9.74
C ARG A 105 6.70 -7.16 11.07
N ILE A 106 5.90 -7.89 11.86
CA ILE A 106 6.34 -8.44 13.15
C ILE A 106 7.45 -9.47 12.95
N ASP A 107 7.26 -10.43 12.03
CA ASP A 107 8.22 -11.51 11.73
C ASP A 107 9.56 -11.01 11.19
N LEU A 108 9.58 -9.82 10.59
CA LEU A 108 10.81 -9.19 10.10
C LEU A 108 11.45 -8.24 11.12
N THR A 109 10.73 -7.87 12.17
CA THR A 109 11.21 -6.99 13.24
C THR A 109 11.89 -7.77 14.37
N PHE A 110 11.41 -8.99 14.68
CA PHE A 110 11.88 -9.86 15.75
C PHE A 110 12.58 -11.11 15.20
#